data_AF-A0A9C8FX19-F1
#
_entry.id   AF-A0A9C8FX19-F1
#
_cell.length_a   1.000
_cell.length_b   1.000
_cell.length_c   1.000
_cell.angle_alpha   90.00
_cell.angle_beta   90.00
_cell.angle_gamma   90.00
#
_symmetry.space_group_name_H-M   'P 1'
#
loop_
_entity.id
_entity.type
_entity.pdbx_description
1 polymer ?
#
loop_
_entity_poly.entity_id
_entity_poly.type
_entity_poly.pdbx_seq_one_letter_code
_entity_poly.pdbx_strand_id
1 'polypeptide(L)'
;MKKFEERLSRLEELNDKMKSGDIPLDEAVGLFEEGIKLAKSLEKDLEKVERKIEILVNEPDTPQDDANLELFQEEGTSDKT
;
A
#
# COMPACT_ATOMS: atom_id res chain seq x y z
N MET A 1 2.49 -10.39 -1.28
CA MET A 1 1.21 -11.02 -0.88
C MET A 1 1.35 -12.07 0.20
N LYS A 2 2.35 -12.96 0.18
CA LYS A 2 2.55 -13.99 1.24
C LYS A 2 2.45 -13.43 2.69
N LYS A 3 3.07 -12.29 2.99
CA LYS A 3 2.95 -11.62 4.31
C LYS A 3 1.55 -11.10 4.67
N PHE A 4 0.70 -10.86 3.69
CA PHE A 4 -0.70 -10.49 3.91
C PHE A 4 -1.52 -11.75 4.25
N GLU A 5 -1.39 -12.80 3.43
CA GLU A 5 -2.03 -14.09 3.63
C GLU A 5 -1.66 -14.72 4.98
N GLU A 6 -0.38 -14.66 5.37
CA GLU A 6 0.09 -15.13 6.69
C GLU A 6 -0.60 -14.39 7.84
N ARG A 7 -0.73 -13.06 7.76
CA ARG A 7 -1.40 -12.25 8.78
C ARG A 7 -2.91 -12.48 8.81
N LEU A 8 -3.52 -12.70 7.64
CA LEU A 8 -4.94 -13.02 7.53
C LEU A 8 -5.23 -14.39 8.16
N SER A 9 -4.45 -15.41 7.80
CA SER A 9 -4.54 -16.75 8.40
C SER A 9 -4.36 -16.69 9.92
N ARG A 10 -3.41 -15.89 10.41
CA ARG A 10 -3.23 -15.68 11.85
C ARG A 10 -4.46 -15.04 12.51
N LEU A 11 -5.08 -14.05 11.86
CA LEU A 11 -6.29 -13.41 12.38
C LEU A 11 -7.47 -14.40 12.47
N GLU A 12 -7.60 -15.29 11.49
CA GLU A 12 -8.59 -16.37 11.50
C GLU A 12 -8.35 -17.37 12.64
N GLU A 13 -7.10 -17.78 12.87
CA GLU A 13 -6.74 -18.62 14.01
C GLU A 13 -7.10 -17.97 15.36
N LEU A 14 -6.84 -16.67 15.50
CA LEU A 14 -7.20 -15.93 16.71
C LEU A 14 -8.72 -15.90 16.92
N ASN A 15 -9.48 -15.68 15.85
CA ASN A 15 -10.94 -15.71 15.89
C ASN A 15 -11.48 -17.07 16.35
N ASP A 16 -10.92 -18.16 15.83
CA ASP A 16 -11.37 -19.50 16.17
C ASP A 16 -11.02 -19.88 17.60
N LYS A 17 -9.84 -19.48 18.07
CA LYS A 17 -9.47 -19.59 19.48
C LYS A 17 -10.45 -18.84 20.37
N MET A 18 -10.71 -17.56 20.09
CA MET A 18 -11.65 -16.74 20.89
C MET A 18 -13.07 -17.32 20.92
N LYS A 19 -13.53 -17.98 19.85
CA LYS A 19 -14.84 -18.64 19.78
C LYS A 19 -14.93 -19.93 20.57
N SER A 20 -13.81 -20.60 20.82
CA SER A 20 -13.81 -21.89 21.56
C SER A 20 -14.25 -21.76 23.02
N GLY A 21 -14.21 -20.55 23.60
CA GLY A 21 -14.77 -20.25 24.93
C GLY A 21 -13.92 -20.71 26.13
N ASP A 22 -12.92 -21.58 25.91
CA ASP A 22 -12.04 -22.13 26.96
C ASP A 22 -10.76 -21.29 27.20
N ILE A 23 -10.85 -19.96 27.06
CA ILE A 23 -9.70 -19.06 27.19
C ILE A 23 -9.81 -18.22 28.47
N PRO A 24 -8.78 -18.24 29.34
CA PRO A 24 -8.71 -17.34 30.49
C PRO A 24 -8.83 -15.87 30.08
N LEU A 25 -9.48 -15.04 30.90
CA LEU A 25 -9.74 -13.64 30.59
C LEU A 25 -8.47 -12.86 30.21
N ASP A 26 -7.38 -13.04 30.96
CA ASP A 26 -6.10 -12.36 30.69
C ASP A 26 -5.52 -12.72 29.32
N GLU A 27 -5.67 -13.98 28.90
CA GLU A 27 -5.24 -14.44 27.58
C GLU A 27 -6.16 -13.91 26.48
N ALA A 28 -7.48 -13.88 26.73
CA ALA A 28 -8.45 -13.34 25.78
C ALA A 28 -8.19 -11.85 25.46
N VAL A 29 -7.80 -11.06 26.46
CA VAL A 29 -7.42 -9.65 26.27
C VAL A 29 -6.19 -9.54 25.35
N GLY A 30 -5.17 -10.38 25.58
CA GLY A 30 -3.98 -10.41 24.73
C GLY A 30 -4.27 -10.79 23.27
N LEU A 31 -5.09 -11.84 23.07
CA LEU A 31 -5.50 -12.28 21.72
C LEU A 31 -6.33 -11.22 21.00
N PHE A 32 -7.19 -10.51 21.74
CA PHE A 32 -7.97 -9.41 21.18
C PHE A 32 -7.08 -8.25 20.74
N GLU A 33 -6.10 -7.85 21.56
CA GLU A 33 -5.13 -6.81 21.18
C GLU A 33 -4.32 -7.20 19.92
N GLU A 34 -3.88 -8.45 19.84
CA GLU A 34 -3.19 -8.99 18.66
C GLU A 34 -4.11 -8.92 17.43
N GLY A 35 -5.36 -9.37 17.57
CA GLY A 35 -6.36 -9.34 16.51
C GLY A 35 -6.62 -7.93 15.97
N ILE A 36 -6.77 -6.94 16.85
CA ILE A 36 -6.96 -5.54 16.45
C ILE A 36 -5.75 -4.99 15.69
N LYS A 37 -4.52 -5.32 16.13
CA LYS A 37 -3.30 -4.89 15.45
C LYS A 37 -3.20 -5.51 14.05
N LEU A 38 -3.51 -6.80 13.93
CA LEU A 38 -3.53 -7.51 12.65
C LEU A 38 -4.57 -6.90 11.71
N ALA A 39 -5.82 -6.73 12.16
CA ALA A 39 -6.91 -6.18 11.36
C ALA A 39 -6.55 -4.80 10.79
N LYS A 40 -6.08 -3.87 11.64
CA LYS A 40 -5.63 -2.53 11.20
C LYS A 40 -4.50 -2.59 10.17
N SER A 41 -3.58 -3.54 10.33
CA SER A 41 -2.46 -3.70 9.39
C SER A 41 -2.91 -4.21 8.03
N LEU A 42 -3.92 -5.09 8.00
CA LEU A 42 -4.50 -5.66 6.77
C LEU A 42 -5.31 -4.58 6.03
N GLU A 43 -6.13 -3.83 6.75
CA GLU A 43 -6.89 -2.68 6.23
C GLU A 43 -5.97 -1.68 5.52
N LYS A 44 -4.87 -1.27 6.19
CA LYS A 44 -3.88 -0.37 5.60
C LYS A 44 -3.22 -0.91 4.33
N ASP A 45 -3.07 -2.22 4.21
CA ASP A 45 -2.51 -2.81 3.00
C ASP A 45 -3.53 -2.86 1.86
N LEU A 46 -4.80 -3.10 2.16
CA LEU A 46 -5.88 -3.00 1.19
C LEU A 46 -6.03 -1.56 0.67
N GLU A 47 -6.00 -0.55 1.54
CA GLU A 47 -6.04 0.87 1.15
C GLU A 47 -4.93 1.25 0.16
N LYS A 48 -3.71 0.74 0.37
CA LYS A 48 -2.58 0.99 -0.56
C LYS A 48 -2.83 0.36 -1.92
N VAL A 49 -3.40 -0.85 -1.93
CA VAL A 49 -3.71 -1.58 -3.16
C VAL A 49 -4.82 -0.85 -3.91
N GLU A 50 -5.88 -0.43 -3.22
CA GLU A 50 -6.98 0.34 -3.78
C GLU A 50 -6.50 1.65 -4.38
N ARG A 51 -5.69 2.43 -3.66
CA ARG A 51 -5.08 3.67 -4.20
C ARG A 51 -4.24 3.40 -5.45
N LYS A 52 -3.48 2.30 -5.46
CA LYS A 52 -2.66 1.95 -6.63
C LYS A 52 -3.54 1.62 -7.84
N ILE A 53 -4.66 0.92 -7.63
CA ILE A 53 -5.64 0.65 -8.67
C ILE A 53 -6.27 1.96 -9.17
N GLU A 54 -6.67 2.84 -8.25
CA GLU A 54 -7.25 4.14 -8.58
C GLU A 54 -6.34 4.98 -9.48
N ILE A 55 -5.04 5.06 -9.16
CA ILE A 55 -4.06 5.75 -10.00
C ILE A 55 -3.98 5.12 -11.39
N LEU A 56 -3.88 3.79 -11.47
CA LEU A 56 -3.79 3.08 -12.76
C LEU A 56 -5.05 3.19 -13.63
N VAL A 57 -6.23 3.34 -13.01
CA VAL A 57 -7.51 3.47 -13.72
C VAL A 57 -7.77 4.92 -14.14
N ASN A 58 -7.31 5.89 -13.34
CA ASN A 58 -7.56 7.31 -13.56
C ASN A 58 -6.42 8.06 -14.26
N GLU A 59 -5.27 7.42 -14.51
CA GLU A 59 -4.26 7.98 -15.42
C GLU A 59 -4.83 7.95 -16.85
N PRO A 60 -5.10 9.11 -17.48
CA PRO A 60 -5.28 9.12 -18.92
C PRO A 60 -3.98 8.63 -19.55
N ASP A 61 -4.09 7.80 -20.57
CA ASP A 61 -3.00 7.30 -21.39
C ASP A 61 -2.27 8.51 -22.01
N THR A 62 -1.38 9.15 -21.25
CA THR A 62 -0.53 10.23 -21.76
C THR A 62 0.59 9.54 -22.50
N PRO A 63 0.70 9.73 -23.84
CA PRO A 63 1.94 9.42 -24.51
C PRO A 63 3.03 10.16 -23.75
N GLN A 64 4.07 9.44 -23.34
CA GLN A 64 5.31 10.06 -22.93
C GLN A 64 5.86 10.78 -24.16
N ASP A 65 5.35 11.99 -24.43
CA ASP A 65 5.94 12.92 -25.38
C ASP A 65 7.33 13.24 -24.85
N ASP A 66 8.29 12.50 -25.39
CA ASP A 66 9.63 12.92 -25.76
C ASP A 66 10.07 14.18 -25.01
N ALA A 67 10.79 13.97 -23.91
CA ALA A 67 11.64 15.00 -23.33
C ALA A 67 12.74 15.37 -24.34
N ASN A 68 12.39 16.13 -25.39
CA ASN A 68 13.37 16.79 -26.24
C ASN A 68 13.80 18.07 -25.52
N LEU A 69 14.82 17.91 -24.67
CA LEU A 69 15.45 18.92 -23.84
C LEU A 69 16.65 19.59 -24.56
N GLU A 70 16.57 19.79 -25.88
CA GLU A 70 17.64 20.40 -26.68
C GLU A 70 17.16 21.49 -27.65
N LEU A 71 16.47 22.54 -27.16
CA LEU A 71 16.08 23.65 -28.05
C LEU A 71 16.54 25.05 -27.64
N PHE A 72 17.34 25.20 -26.58
CA PHE A 72 17.99 26.48 -26.29
C PHE A 72 19.44 26.32 -25.80
N GLN A 73 20.29 25.73 -26.63
CA GLN A 73 21.67 26.18 -26.74
C GLN A 73 21.82 26.85 -28.11
N GLU A 74 21.37 28.11 -28.21
CA GLU A 74 21.92 28.98 -29.24
C GLU A 74 23.36 29.31 -28.83
N GLU A 75 24.31 28.56 -29.40
CA GLU A 75 25.68 29.05 -29.53
C GLU A 75 25.64 30.38 -30.31
N GLY A 76 26.41 31.35 -29.81
CA GLY A 76 26.36 32.72 -30.27
C GLY A 76 26.77 32.92 -31.72
N THR A 77 26.23 34.00 -32.30
CA THR A 77 26.94 34.76 -33.31
C THR A 77 26.99 36.22 -32.89
N SER A 78 28.21 36.62 -32.54
CA SER A 78 28.76 37.98 -32.62
C SER A 78 28.05 38.85 -33.67
N ASP A 79 27.62 40.05 -33.30
CA ASP A 79 27.92 41.19 -34.17
C ASP A 79 28.33 42.43 -33.37
N LYS A 80 29.44 43.01 -33.85
CA LYS A 80 30.10 44.22 -33.38
C LYS A 80 29.35 45.41 -33.99
N THR A 81 28.93 46.39 -33.20
CA THR A 81 29.30 47.82 -33.35
C THR A 81 28.63 48.68 -32.29
#